data_AF-A0A2H9YR23-F1
#
_entry.id   AF-A0A2H9YR23-F1
#
_cell.length_a   1.000
_cell.length_b   1.000
_cell.length_c   1.000
_cell.angle_alpha   90.00
_cell.angle_beta   90.00
_cell.angle_gamma   90.00
#
_symmetry.space_group_name_H-M   'P 1'
#
loop_
_entity.id
_entity.type
_entity.pdbx_description
1 polymer ?
#
loop_
_entity_poly.entity_id
_entity_poly.type
_entity_poly.pdbx_seq_one_letter_code
_entity_poly.pdbx_strand_id
1 'polypeptide(L)'
;MDSNILAATIGVIGGFLASLLLFYLNRFYTNYDKRKSEKILREKLLYREKDSELEADQNFIFSLPDLKREVYLNCHINWDSEIALNMMKGNEDLIWFLRFCWLSLVKFFPQDHFSTEGYVNYIDKFIMDRANYHYSRLDCSDQLKSGSISKITLGSSIAKDIDQLIIDLVEQILHFENPRKEKWFQEWNSVESI
;
A
#
# COMPACT_ATOMS: atom_id res chain seq x y z
N MET A 1 76.25 -22.16 -33.44
CA MET A 1 74.97 -22.24 -32.73
C MET A 1 73.91 -22.48 -33.79
N ASP A 2 73.31 -23.68 -33.80
CA ASP A 2 72.51 -24.17 -34.93
C ASP A 2 71.20 -23.40 -35.09
N SER A 3 70.98 -22.88 -36.31
CA SER A 3 69.78 -22.15 -36.74
C SER A 3 68.47 -22.92 -36.46
N ASN A 4 68.54 -24.25 -36.41
CA ASN A 4 67.42 -25.13 -36.12
C ASN A 4 66.98 -25.09 -34.64
N ILE A 5 67.91 -24.86 -33.71
CA ILE A 5 67.61 -24.76 -32.28
C ILE A 5 66.91 -23.42 -31.99
N LEU A 6 67.33 -22.35 -32.67
CA LEU A 6 66.72 -21.02 -32.58
C LEU A 6 65.29 -21.01 -33.14
N ALA A 7 65.07 -21.64 -34.30
CA ALA A 7 63.75 -21.75 -34.91
C ALA A 7 62.79 -22.59 -34.04
N ALA A 8 63.27 -23.69 -33.45
CA ALA A 8 62.49 -24.52 -32.56
C ALA A 8 62.11 -23.80 -31.25
N THR A 9 63.02 -23.03 -30.65
CA THR A 9 62.72 -22.24 -29.43
C THR A 9 61.74 -21.11 -29.69
N ILE A 10 61.85 -20.40 -30.83
CA ILE A 10 60.89 -19.35 -31.22
C ILE A 10 59.49 -19.94 -31.47
N GLY A 11 59.40 -21.13 -32.09
CA GLY A 11 58.13 -21.83 -32.32
C GLY A 11 57.44 -22.27 -31.02
N VAL A 12 58.20 -22.77 -30.04
CA VAL A 12 57.67 -23.19 -28.72
C VAL A 12 57.19 -21.99 -27.90
N ILE A 13 57.97 -20.89 -27.89
CA ILE A 13 57.58 -19.65 -27.20
C ILE A 13 56.33 -19.02 -27.85
N GLY A 14 56.26 -19.01 -29.19
CA GLY A 14 55.10 -18.52 -29.93
C GLY A 14 53.83 -19.33 -29.68
N GLY A 15 53.94 -20.66 -29.65
CA GLY A 15 52.82 -21.56 -29.32
C GLY A 15 52.31 -21.35 -27.89
N PHE A 16 53.23 -21.23 -26.92
CA PHE A 16 52.87 -21.01 -25.52
C PHE A 16 52.17 -19.65 -25.30
N LEU A 17 52.69 -18.58 -25.92
CA LEU A 17 52.07 -17.25 -25.87
C LEU A 17 50.68 -17.26 -26.50
N ALA A 18 50.48 -17.92 -27.64
CA ALA A 18 49.19 -18.03 -28.30
C ALA A 18 48.14 -18.77 -27.44
N SER A 19 48.53 -19.88 -26.80
CA SER A 19 47.67 -20.63 -25.88
C SER A 19 47.31 -19.81 -24.64
N LEU A 20 48.24 -19.02 -24.10
CA LEU A 20 48.00 -18.16 -22.94
C LEU A 20 47.01 -17.03 -23.30
N LEU A 21 47.16 -16.44 -24.49
CA LEU A 21 46.27 -15.40 -25.01
C LEU A 21 44.85 -15.93 -25.23
N LEU A 22 44.71 -17.12 -25.84
CA LEU A 22 43.43 -17.81 -26.00
C LEU A 22 42.76 -18.13 -24.65
N PHE A 23 43.53 -18.58 -23.65
CA PHE A 23 43.02 -18.83 -22.31
C PHE A 23 42.49 -17.56 -21.65
N TYR A 24 43.24 -16.46 -21.70
CA TYR A 24 42.83 -15.18 -21.13
C TYR A 24 41.62 -14.57 -21.86
N LEU A 25 41.58 -14.64 -23.19
CA LEU A 25 40.43 -14.18 -23.98
C LEU A 25 39.19 -15.01 -23.65
N ASN A 26 39.28 -16.34 -23.66
CA ASN A 26 38.15 -17.21 -23.31
C ASN A 26 37.66 -16.93 -21.88
N ARG A 27 38.57 -16.78 -20.92
CA ARG A 27 38.24 -16.41 -19.54
C ARG A 27 37.62 -15.02 -19.42
N PHE A 28 38.05 -14.06 -20.22
CA PHE A 28 37.47 -12.72 -20.24
C PHE A 28 36.05 -12.75 -20.82
N TYR A 29 35.85 -13.40 -21.96
CA TYR A 29 34.53 -13.54 -22.61
C TYR A 29 33.53 -14.27 -21.71
N THR A 30 33.91 -15.39 -21.10
CA THR A 30 33.06 -16.12 -20.15
C THR A 30 32.70 -15.29 -18.92
N ASN A 31 33.66 -14.55 -18.33
CA ASN A 31 33.37 -13.66 -17.20
C ASN A 31 32.55 -12.43 -17.59
N TYR A 32 32.67 -11.95 -18.82
CA TYR A 32 31.85 -10.85 -19.35
C TYR A 32 30.40 -11.31 -19.55
N ASP A 33 30.21 -12.48 -20.18
CA ASP A 33 28.88 -13.06 -20.42
C ASP A 33 28.17 -13.40 -19.10
N LYS A 34 28.91 -13.94 -18.12
CA LYS A 34 28.40 -14.18 -16.76
C LYS A 34 27.93 -12.89 -16.08
N ARG A 35 28.72 -11.81 -16.14
CA ARG A 35 28.32 -10.52 -15.55
C ARG A 35 27.09 -9.92 -16.25
N LYS A 36 27.00 -10.07 -17.57
CA LYS A 36 25.83 -9.63 -18.35
C LYS A 36 24.58 -10.42 -17.97
N SER A 37 24.67 -11.74 -17.87
CA SER A 37 23.54 -12.60 -17.49
C SER A 37 23.09 -12.37 -16.05
N GLU A 38 24.01 -12.17 -15.10
CA GLU A 38 23.70 -11.78 -13.73
C GLU A 38 22.97 -10.43 -13.65
N LYS A 39 23.38 -9.44 -14.45
CA LYS A 39 22.70 -8.14 -14.52
C LYS A 39 21.26 -8.29 -15.03
N ILE A 40 21.06 -9.06 -16.10
CA ILE A 40 19.72 -9.33 -16.66
C ILE A 40 18.86 -10.08 -15.63
N LEU A 41 19.43 -11.05 -14.91
CA LEU A 41 18.71 -11.80 -13.87
C LEU A 41 18.28 -10.89 -12.72
N ARG A 42 19.17 -10.02 -12.22
CA ARG A 42 18.84 -9.04 -11.17
C ARG A 42 17.72 -8.12 -11.60
N GLU A 43 17.79 -7.62 -12.82
CA GLU A 43 16.75 -6.75 -13.38
C GLU A 43 15.41 -7.49 -13.49
N LYS A 44 15.39 -8.73 -13.98
CA LYS A 44 14.19 -9.58 -14.01
C LYS A 44 13.62 -9.86 -12.62
N LEU A 45 14.48 -10.09 -11.62
CA LEU A 45 14.05 -10.31 -10.23
C LEU A 45 13.43 -9.03 -9.64
N LEU A 46 14.03 -7.87 -9.89
CA LEU A 46 13.50 -6.56 -9.47
C LEU A 46 12.12 -6.29 -10.09
N TYR A 47 11.93 -6.56 -11.38
CA TYR A 47 10.62 -6.42 -12.02
C TYR A 47 9.58 -7.37 -11.42
N ARG A 48 9.96 -8.65 -11.18
CA ARG A 48 9.06 -9.61 -10.55
C ARG A 48 8.66 -9.19 -9.13
N GLU A 49 9.61 -8.68 -8.34
CA GLU A 49 9.35 -8.18 -6.99
C GLU A 49 8.36 -7.01 -7.04
N LYS A 50 8.60 -6.02 -7.91
CA LYS A 50 7.69 -4.90 -8.14
C LYS A 50 6.30 -5.33 -8.60
N ASP A 51 6.21 -6.30 -9.51
CA ASP A 51 4.92 -6.84 -9.97
C ASP A 51 4.18 -7.55 -8.84
N SER A 52 4.89 -8.27 -7.98
CA SER A 52 4.31 -8.94 -6.81
C SER A 52 3.85 -7.97 -5.73
N GLU A 53 4.57 -6.87 -5.52
CA GLU A 53 4.14 -5.78 -4.63
C GLU A 53 2.86 -5.13 -5.15
N LEU A 54 2.78 -4.85 -6.46
CA LEU A 54 1.58 -4.31 -7.10
C LEU A 54 0.38 -5.24 -6.96
N GLU A 55 0.58 -6.56 -7.13
CA GLU A 55 -0.48 -7.55 -6.95
C GLU A 55 -0.96 -7.62 -5.50
N ALA A 56 -0.04 -7.67 -4.53
CA ALA A 56 -0.37 -7.68 -3.10
C ALA A 56 -1.11 -6.40 -2.69
N ASP A 57 -0.69 -5.26 -3.22
CA ASP A 57 -1.30 -3.96 -3.00
C ASP A 57 -2.72 -3.87 -3.53
N GLN A 58 -2.96 -4.36 -4.76
CA GLN A 58 -4.31 -4.44 -5.32
C GLN A 58 -5.19 -5.39 -4.50
N ASN A 59 -4.68 -6.57 -4.15
CA ASN A 59 -5.42 -7.55 -3.36
C ASN A 59 -5.80 -7.02 -1.99
N PHE A 60 -4.95 -6.19 -1.37
CA PHE A 60 -5.28 -5.47 -0.14
C PHE A 60 -6.46 -4.50 -0.34
N ILE A 61 -6.44 -3.67 -1.38
CA ILE A 61 -7.58 -2.76 -1.65
C ILE A 61 -8.86 -3.58 -1.81
N PHE A 62 -8.80 -4.67 -2.58
CA PHE A 62 -9.96 -5.51 -2.83
C PHE A 62 -10.48 -6.29 -1.61
N SER A 63 -9.69 -6.43 -0.54
CA SER A 63 -10.16 -7.06 0.71
C SER A 63 -10.81 -6.07 1.68
N LEU A 64 -10.70 -4.75 1.45
CA LEU A 64 -11.26 -3.72 2.34
C LEU A 64 -12.77 -3.86 2.59
N PRO A 65 -13.64 -4.19 1.60
CA PRO A 65 -15.08 -4.37 1.85
C PRO A 65 -15.37 -5.55 2.77
N ASP A 66 -14.62 -6.65 2.63
CA ASP A 66 -14.76 -7.81 3.52
C ASP A 66 -14.33 -7.47 4.95
N LEU A 67 -13.22 -6.74 5.11
CA LEU A 67 -12.79 -6.24 6.41
C LEU A 67 -13.81 -5.27 7.03
N LYS A 68 -14.38 -4.37 6.24
CA LYS A 68 -15.44 -3.45 6.68
C LYS A 68 -16.63 -4.24 7.20
N ARG A 69 -17.05 -5.29 6.50
CA ARG A 69 -18.17 -6.15 6.92
C ARG A 69 -17.94 -6.76 8.30
N GLU A 70 -16.77 -7.36 8.52
CA GLU A 70 -16.45 -7.98 9.81
C GLU A 70 -16.40 -6.96 10.95
N VAL A 71 -15.82 -5.78 10.72
CA VAL A 71 -15.81 -4.70 11.72
C VAL A 71 -17.22 -4.19 11.98
N TYR A 72 -18.02 -4.01 10.93
CA TYR A 72 -19.39 -3.50 11.04
C TYR A 72 -20.28 -4.46 11.84
N LEU A 73 -20.17 -5.78 11.63
CA LEU A 73 -20.88 -6.79 12.42
C LEU A 73 -20.55 -6.67 13.92
N ASN A 74 -19.27 -6.47 14.25
CA ASN A 74 -18.86 -6.26 15.64
C ASN A 74 -19.37 -4.92 16.22
N CYS A 75 -19.38 -3.87 15.41
CA CYS A 75 -19.93 -2.57 15.81
C CYS A 75 -21.45 -2.64 16.04
N HIS A 76 -22.17 -3.43 15.23
CA HIS A 76 -23.61 -3.61 15.32
C HIS A 76 -24.03 -4.20 16.67
N ILE A 77 -23.29 -5.20 17.17
CA ILE A 77 -23.50 -5.77 18.52
C ILE A 77 -23.47 -4.67 19.59
N ASN A 78 -22.55 -3.71 19.46
CA ASN A 78 -22.43 -2.58 20.38
C ASN A 78 -23.57 -1.56 20.21
N TRP A 79 -23.98 -1.28 18.97
CA TRP A 79 -25.08 -0.36 18.67
C TRP A 79 -26.44 -0.88 19.16
N ASP A 80 -26.68 -2.18 19.04
CA ASP A 80 -27.93 -2.85 19.45
C ASP A 80 -28.05 -3.07 20.95
N SER A 81 -26.98 -2.83 21.72
CA SER A 81 -26.97 -3.10 23.15
C SER A 81 -27.84 -2.15 23.97
N GLU A 82 -28.37 -1.07 23.38
CA GLU A 82 -29.10 0.04 24.02
C GLU A 82 -28.31 0.78 25.13
N ILE A 83 -27.07 0.38 25.38
CA ILE A 83 -26.18 0.99 26.36
C ILE A 83 -25.37 2.06 25.65
N ALA A 84 -25.61 3.32 26.00
CA ALA A 84 -24.98 4.46 25.34
C ALA A 84 -23.43 4.37 25.30
N LEU A 85 -22.81 3.80 26.34
CA LEU A 85 -21.35 3.58 26.37
C LEU A 85 -20.88 2.61 25.28
N ASN A 86 -21.61 1.52 25.07
CA ASN A 86 -21.29 0.55 24.02
C ASN A 86 -21.56 1.15 22.65
N MET A 87 -22.66 1.88 22.47
CA MET A 87 -22.93 2.56 21.20
C MET A 87 -21.82 3.54 20.82
N MET A 88 -21.31 4.31 21.80
CA MET A 88 -20.13 5.16 21.62
C MET A 88 -18.89 4.34 21.23
N LYS A 89 -18.69 3.19 21.85
CA LYS A 89 -17.60 2.27 21.53
C LYS A 89 -17.69 1.71 20.11
N GLY A 90 -18.87 1.29 19.66
CA GLY A 90 -19.10 0.86 18.28
C GLY A 90 -18.74 1.94 17.26
N ASN A 91 -19.10 3.20 17.53
CA ASN A 91 -18.68 4.32 16.67
C ASN A 91 -17.16 4.54 16.68
N GLU A 92 -16.54 4.46 17.87
CA GLU A 92 -15.09 4.59 18.01
C GLU A 92 -14.34 3.50 17.22
N ASP A 93 -14.78 2.25 17.33
CA ASP A 93 -14.18 1.10 16.65
C ASP A 93 -14.29 1.24 15.12
N LEU A 94 -15.44 1.70 14.62
CA LEU A 94 -15.63 2.00 13.20
C LEU A 94 -14.69 3.14 12.73
N ILE A 95 -14.59 4.24 13.49
CA ILE A 95 -13.67 5.36 13.17
C ILE A 95 -12.22 4.87 13.12
N TRP A 96 -11.79 4.05 14.09
CA TRP A 96 -10.44 3.50 14.11
C TRP A 96 -10.15 2.60 12.90
N PHE A 97 -11.11 1.76 12.51
CA PHE A 97 -10.99 0.95 11.30
C PHE A 97 -10.90 1.81 10.04
N LEU A 98 -11.75 2.81 9.89
CA LEU A 98 -11.73 3.71 8.73
C LEU A 98 -10.41 4.52 8.68
N ARG A 99 -9.89 4.95 9.83
CA ARG A 99 -8.57 5.56 9.95
C ARG A 99 -7.46 4.60 9.51
N PHE A 100 -7.54 3.33 9.91
CA PHE A 100 -6.60 2.29 9.47
C PHE A 100 -6.65 2.09 7.94
N CYS A 101 -7.84 2.03 7.36
CA CYS A 101 -8.03 1.97 5.91
C CYS A 101 -7.34 3.16 5.23
N TRP A 102 -7.60 4.38 5.72
CA TRP A 102 -6.98 5.58 5.16
C TRP A 102 -5.46 5.52 5.21
N LEU A 103 -4.88 5.23 6.39
CA LEU A 103 -3.43 5.10 6.54
C LEU A 103 -2.83 4.06 5.59
N SER A 104 -3.55 2.97 5.35
CA SER A 104 -3.12 1.92 4.43
C SER A 104 -3.22 2.34 2.96
N LEU A 105 -4.16 3.22 2.63
CA LEU A 105 -4.32 3.78 1.29
C LEU A 105 -3.30 4.90 0.98
N VAL A 106 -2.74 5.55 1.99
CA VAL A 106 -1.75 6.64 1.79
C VAL A 106 -0.56 6.19 0.94
N LYS A 107 -0.12 4.92 1.05
CA LYS A 107 1.03 4.40 0.31
C LYS A 107 0.89 4.47 -1.22
N PHE A 108 -0.35 4.59 -1.72
CA PHE A 108 -0.66 4.71 -3.15
C PHE A 108 -0.53 6.14 -3.69
N PHE A 109 -0.30 7.11 -2.82
CA PHE A 109 -0.17 8.52 -3.17
C PHE A 109 1.29 9.00 -3.03
N PRO A 110 1.70 10.05 -3.76
CA PRO A 110 2.99 10.70 -3.55
C PRO A 110 3.17 11.16 -2.09
N GLN A 111 4.41 11.19 -1.59
CA GLN A 111 4.71 11.50 -0.17
C GLN A 111 4.07 12.81 0.32
N ASP A 112 4.02 13.85 -0.52
CA ASP A 112 3.49 15.17 -0.15
C ASP A 112 2.02 15.39 -0.58
N HIS A 113 1.31 14.34 -1.00
CA HIS A 113 -0.07 14.46 -1.50
C HIS A 113 -1.03 15.01 -0.43
N PHE A 114 -0.89 14.57 0.82
CA PHE A 114 -1.77 14.95 1.92
C PHE A 114 -1.23 16.12 2.74
N SER A 115 0.04 16.07 3.13
CA SER A 115 0.69 17.12 3.92
C SER A 115 2.21 16.95 3.90
N THR A 116 2.91 18.08 3.85
CA THR A 116 4.38 18.14 4.04
C THR A 116 4.81 17.81 5.47
N GLU A 117 3.89 17.89 6.45
CA GLU A 117 4.13 17.56 7.86
C GLU A 117 3.89 16.08 8.19
N GLY A 118 3.55 15.27 7.18
CA GLY A 118 3.29 13.84 7.29
C GLY A 118 1.80 13.50 7.31
N TYR A 119 1.47 12.36 6.71
CA TYR A 119 0.10 11.89 6.51
C TYR A 119 -0.63 11.53 7.82
N VAL A 120 0.08 11.07 8.86
CA VAL A 120 -0.54 10.74 10.16
C VAL A 120 -1.15 11.99 10.79
N ASN A 121 -0.37 13.07 10.87
CA ASN A 121 -0.83 14.34 11.42
C ASN A 121 -1.99 14.93 10.60
N TYR A 122 -1.93 14.80 9.27
CA TYR A 122 -3.02 15.24 8.39
C TYR A 122 -4.32 14.50 8.69
N ILE A 123 -4.27 13.18 8.78
CA ILE A 123 -5.44 12.34 9.03
C ILE A 123 -6.04 12.63 10.41
N ASP A 124 -5.20 12.71 11.45
CA ASP A 124 -5.66 12.98 12.81
C ASP A 124 -6.28 14.38 12.91
N LYS A 125 -5.69 15.38 12.24
CA LYS A 125 -6.25 16.72 12.14
C LYS A 125 -7.59 16.72 11.40
N PHE A 126 -7.70 16.00 10.29
CA PHE A 126 -8.97 15.89 9.56
C PHE A 126 -10.08 15.33 10.46
N ILE A 127 -9.82 14.23 11.18
CA ILE A 127 -10.80 13.63 12.09
C ILE A 127 -11.21 14.62 13.18
N MET A 128 -10.25 15.34 13.75
CA MET A 128 -10.52 16.39 14.75
C MET A 128 -11.35 17.55 14.18
N ASP A 129 -11.05 17.99 12.95
CA ASP A 129 -11.77 19.06 12.28
C ASP A 129 -13.22 18.63 11.96
N ARG A 130 -13.45 17.37 11.56
CA ARG A 130 -14.80 16.81 11.40
C ARG A 130 -15.55 16.73 12.71
N ALA A 131 -14.88 16.33 13.79
CA ALA A 131 -15.47 16.33 15.12
C ALA A 131 -15.91 17.74 15.55
N ASN A 132 -15.05 18.74 15.38
CA ASN A 132 -15.36 20.14 15.68
C ASN A 132 -16.51 20.67 14.81
N TYR A 133 -16.48 20.37 13.51
CA TYR A 133 -17.53 20.77 12.57
C TYR A 133 -18.90 20.24 13.01
N HIS A 134 -19.03 18.94 13.25
CA HIS A 134 -20.31 18.34 13.66
C HIS A 134 -20.74 18.79 15.05
N TYR A 135 -19.81 18.89 16.00
CA TYR A 135 -20.09 19.39 17.34
C TYR A 135 -20.69 20.81 17.31
N SER A 136 -20.14 21.69 16.47
CA SER A 136 -20.63 23.07 16.31
C SER A 136 -22.05 23.17 15.75
N ARG A 137 -22.52 22.11 15.05
CA ARG A 137 -23.80 22.04 14.35
C ARG A 137 -24.87 21.23 15.09
N LEU A 138 -24.56 20.72 16.28
CA LEU A 138 -25.55 20.05 17.12
C LEU A 138 -26.64 21.04 17.51
N ASP A 139 -27.88 20.74 17.12
CA ASP A 139 -29.07 21.54 17.44
C ASP A 139 -29.57 21.23 18.87
N CYS A 140 -28.72 21.51 19.86
CA CYS A 140 -29.05 21.38 21.27
C CYS A 140 -28.29 22.39 22.13
N SER A 141 -28.78 22.63 23.35
CA SER A 141 -28.09 23.53 24.28
C SER A 141 -26.71 23.00 24.65
N ASP A 142 -25.78 23.88 25.03
CA ASP A 142 -24.40 23.47 25.35
C ASP A 142 -24.31 22.42 26.46
N GLN A 143 -25.26 22.46 27.41
CA GLN A 143 -25.37 21.46 28.47
C GLN A 143 -25.72 20.07 27.91
N LEU A 144 -26.60 20.01 26.89
CA LEU A 144 -27.01 18.78 26.22
C LEU A 144 -25.97 18.26 25.22
N LYS A 145 -25.14 19.13 24.64
CA LYS A 145 -24.03 18.73 23.75
C LYS A 145 -23.02 17.79 24.42
N SER A 146 -22.92 17.84 25.74
CA SER A 146 -22.05 16.96 26.53
C SER A 146 -22.67 15.57 26.81
N GLY A 147 -23.95 15.40 26.50
CA GLY A 147 -24.72 14.18 26.74
C GLY A 147 -24.34 13.02 25.82
N SER A 148 -24.66 11.81 26.25
CA SER A 148 -24.28 10.58 25.53
C SER A 148 -24.90 10.48 24.13
N ILE A 149 -26.15 10.94 23.95
CA ILE A 149 -26.81 10.95 22.64
C ILE A 149 -26.03 11.82 21.65
N SER A 150 -25.66 13.03 22.04
CA SER A 150 -24.85 13.93 21.20
C SER A 150 -23.52 13.32 20.80
N LYS A 151 -22.85 12.60 21.72
CA LYS A 151 -21.59 11.89 21.43
C LYS A 151 -21.78 10.72 20.46
N ILE A 152 -22.87 9.97 20.60
CA ILE A 152 -23.23 8.89 19.66
C ILE A 152 -23.50 9.48 18.27
N THR A 153 -24.32 10.53 18.16
CA THR A 153 -24.60 11.20 16.89
C THR A 153 -23.33 11.77 16.24
N LEU A 154 -22.45 12.36 17.05
CA LEU A 154 -21.17 12.89 16.59
C LEU A 154 -20.29 11.78 16.00
N GLY A 155 -20.13 10.67 16.72
CA GLY A 155 -19.32 9.53 16.26
C GLY A 155 -19.82 8.95 14.93
N SER A 156 -21.12 8.74 14.80
CA SER A 156 -21.73 8.27 13.54
C SER A 156 -21.49 9.25 12.38
N SER A 157 -21.59 10.55 12.64
CA SER A 157 -21.39 11.59 11.61
C SER A 157 -19.94 11.67 11.14
N ILE A 158 -18.97 11.55 12.07
CA ILE A 158 -17.55 11.48 11.74
C ILE A 158 -17.25 10.22 10.92
N ALA A 159 -17.74 9.07 11.36
CA ALA A 159 -17.53 7.80 10.65
C ALA A 159 -18.02 7.89 9.20
N LYS A 160 -19.19 8.48 8.98
CA LYS A 160 -19.75 8.67 7.63
C LYS A 160 -18.87 9.53 6.72
N ASP A 161 -18.29 10.61 7.25
CA ASP A 161 -17.40 11.45 6.45
C ASP A 161 -16.11 10.72 6.05
N ILE A 162 -15.54 9.95 6.98
CA ILE A 162 -14.33 9.17 6.69
C ILE A 162 -14.65 8.04 5.71
N ASP A 163 -15.81 7.37 5.87
CA ASP A 163 -16.25 6.31 4.96
C ASP A 163 -16.36 6.82 3.51
N GLN A 164 -17.01 7.97 3.31
CA GLN A 164 -17.09 8.61 2.00
C GLN A 164 -15.70 8.99 1.47
N LEU A 165 -14.81 9.49 2.33
CA LEU A 165 -13.44 9.80 1.92
C LEU A 165 -12.67 8.55 1.47
N ILE A 166 -12.88 7.40 2.10
CA ILE A 166 -12.27 6.13 1.65
C ILE A 166 -12.75 5.78 0.24
N ILE A 167 -14.05 5.94 -0.05
CA ILE A 167 -14.61 5.75 -1.40
C ILE A 167 -13.88 6.64 -2.41
N ASP A 168 -13.76 7.93 -2.11
CA ASP A 168 -13.13 8.92 -2.99
C ASP A 168 -11.64 8.61 -3.23
N LEU A 169 -10.93 8.10 -2.23
CA LEU A 169 -9.53 7.70 -2.37
C LEU A 169 -9.38 6.44 -3.22
N VAL A 170 -10.21 5.42 -2.98
CA VAL A 170 -10.17 4.18 -3.78
C VAL A 170 -10.57 4.44 -5.22
N GLU A 171 -11.49 5.37 -5.48
CA GLU A 171 -11.83 5.80 -6.82
C GLU A 171 -10.64 6.40 -7.58
N GLN A 172 -9.80 7.18 -6.89
CA GLN A 172 -8.57 7.75 -7.45
C GLN A 172 -7.49 6.70 -7.69
N ILE A 173 -7.40 5.66 -6.84
CA ILE A 173 -6.39 4.60 -6.96
C ILE A 173 -6.78 3.60 -8.06
N LEU A 174 -8.05 3.17 -8.11
CA LEU A 174 -8.52 2.18 -9.06
C LEU A 174 -8.80 2.82 -10.42
N HIS A 175 -7.99 2.46 -11.42
CA HIS A 175 -8.23 2.82 -12.81
C HIS A 175 -9.62 2.41 -13.29
N PHE A 176 -10.21 3.23 -14.16
CA PHE A 176 -11.54 3.02 -14.74
C PHE A 176 -11.71 1.64 -15.41
N GLU A 177 -10.64 1.11 -16.01
CA GLU A 177 -10.66 -0.16 -16.74
C GLU A 177 -10.59 -1.40 -15.83
N ASN A 178 -10.43 -1.23 -14.51
CA ASN A 178 -10.31 -2.38 -13.61
C ASN A 178 -11.67 -3.11 -13.48
N PRO A 179 -11.79 -4.37 -13.92
CA PRO A 179 -13.07 -5.08 -13.96
C PRO A 179 -13.65 -5.37 -12.57
N ARG A 180 -12.82 -5.30 -11.51
CA ARG A 180 -13.23 -5.50 -10.12
C ARG A 180 -13.70 -4.20 -9.45
N LYS A 181 -13.48 -3.05 -10.07
CA LYS A 181 -13.75 -1.72 -9.50
C LYS A 181 -15.21 -1.55 -9.09
N GLU A 182 -16.14 -1.79 -10.02
CA GLU A 182 -17.58 -1.64 -9.76
C GLU A 182 -18.05 -2.54 -8.62
N LYS A 183 -17.61 -3.81 -8.64
CA LYS A 183 -17.94 -4.78 -7.59
C LYS A 183 -17.46 -4.31 -6.21
N TRP A 184 -16.26 -3.74 -6.13
CA TRP A 184 -15.72 -3.20 -4.87
C TRP A 184 -16.61 -2.13 -4.26
N PHE A 185 -17.08 -1.16 -5.05
CA PHE A 185 -17.96 -0.09 -4.55
C PHE A 185 -19.33 -0.61 -4.14
N GLN A 186 -19.88 -1.57 -4.89
CA GLN A 186 -21.12 -2.24 -4.51
C GLN A 186 -20.98 -2.95 -3.16
N GLU A 187 -19.91 -3.71 -2.98
CA GLU A 187 -19.64 -4.43 -1.73
C GLU A 187 -19.43 -3.46 -0.57
N TRP A 188 -18.62 -2.41 -0.74
CA TRP A 188 -18.36 -1.41 0.31
C TRP A 188 -19.62 -0.70 0.80
N ASN A 189 -20.50 -0.31 -0.14
CA ASN A 189 -21.74 0.41 0.16
C ASN A 189 -22.84 -0.51 0.71
N SER A 190 -22.84 -1.79 0.36
CA SER A 190 -23.84 -2.74 0.85
C SER A 190 -23.68 -3.09 2.34
N VAL A 191 -22.51 -2.85 2.95
CA VAL A 191 -22.25 -3.25 4.33
C VAL A 191 -23.21 -2.56 5.32
N GLU A 192 -23.59 -1.31 5.06
CA GLU A 192 -24.51 -0.57 5.93
C GLU A 192 -25.97 -1.05 5.85
N SER A 193 -26.30 -1.88 4.85
CA SER A 193 -27.64 -2.43 4.63
C SER A 193 -27.87 -3.83 5.22
N ILE A 194 -26.87 -4.36 5.93
CA ILE A 194 -26.92 -5.63 6.69
C ILE A 194 -27.50 -5.34 8.07
#